data_AF-A0A6G4N7J9-F1
#
_entry.id   AF-A0A6G4N7J9-F1
#
_cell.length_a   1.000
_cell.length_b   1.000
_cell.length_c   1.000
_cell.angle_alpha   90.00
_cell.angle_beta   90.00
_cell.angle_gamma   90.00
#
_symmetry.space_group_name_H-M   'P 1'
#
loop_
_entity.id
_entity.type
_entity.pdbx_description
1 polymer ?
#
loop_
_entity_poly.entity_id
_entity_poly.type
_entity_poly.pdbx_seq_one_letter_code
_entity_poly.pdbx_strand_id
1 'polypeptide(L)'
;MEKVAILVDGGYYRKISAKVYGKVTAKERADELYSYCNRHLKETHFKEEIYNKLYRIFYYDCPPIDKIVYHPLLKKNVNFSNTDTKKWTEDFFKEMSKKRKVALRLGELSEYSVEYNLKYSITKKLLNGSIDLNDLKEKDFSLSLQQKGVDMKIGLDIA
;
A
#
# COMPACT_ATOMS: atom_id res chain seq x y z
N MET A 1 10.19 -0.31 31.32
CA MET A 1 10.15 0.64 30.19
C MET A 1 10.67 -0.10 28.97
N GLU A 2 9.75 -0.67 28.22
CA GLU A 2 10.05 -1.64 27.17
C GLU A 2 10.48 -0.96 25.86
N LYS A 3 11.08 -1.74 24.97
CA LYS A 3 11.35 -1.32 23.59
C LYS A 3 10.24 -1.83 22.69
N VAL A 4 9.56 -0.93 21.98
CA VAL A 4 8.43 -1.28 21.11
C VAL A 4 8.84 -1.15 19.64
N ALA A 5 8.64 -2.22 18.87
CA ALA A 5 8.67 -2.20 17.42
C ALA A 5 7.24 -2.05 16.88
N ILE A 6 7.05 -1.25 15.82
CA ILE A 6 5.74 -1.05 15.19
C ILE A 6 5.83 -1.50 13.75
N LEU A 7 4.96 -2.42 13.33
CA LEU A 7 4.89 -2.94 11.98
C LEU A 7 3.68 -2.33 11.27
N VAL A 8 3.91 -1.75 10.09
CA VAL A 8 2.87 -1.06 9.32
C VAL A 8 2.77 -1.70 7.93
N ASP A 9 1.58 -2.20 7.59
CA ASP A 9 1.21 -2.49 6.20
C ASP A 9 0.90 -1.18 5.48
N GLY A 10 1.83 -0.77 4.62
CA GLY A 10 1.77 0.47 3.87
C GLY A 10 0.70 0.49 2.78
N GLY A 11 0.50 -0.63 2.09
CA GLY A 11 -0.52 -0.75 1.05
C GLY A 11 -1.93 -0.58 1.64
N TYR A 12 -2.19 -1.26 2.76
CA TYR A 12 -3.43 -1.09 3.51
C TYR A 12 -3.58 0.32 4.07
N TYR A 13 -2.53 0.84 4.73
CA TYR A 13 -2.57 2.17 5.34
C TYR A 13 -2.88 3.25 4.30
N ARG A 14 -2.20 3.29 3.15
CA ARG A 14 -2.44 4.29 2.10
C ARG A 14 -3.88 4.25 1.59
N LYS A 15 -4.44 3.06 1.39
CA LYS A 15 -5.82 2.86 0.94
C LYS A 15 -6.83 3.37 1.97
N ILE A 16 -6.66 3.02 3.24
CA ILE A 16 -7.60 3.40 4.31
C ILE A 16 -7.47 4.87 4.68
N SER A 17 -6.25 5.37 4.86
CA SER A 17 -6.02 6.77 5.22
C SER A 17 -6.55 7.73 4.16
N ALA A 18 -6.42 7.42 2.87
CA ALA A 18 -7.04 8.22 1.81
C ALA A 18 -8.57 8.22 1.86
N LYS A 19 -9.19 7.09 2.27
CA LYS A 19 -10.64 6.97 2.40
C LYS A 19 -11.18 7.70 3.63
N VAL A 20 -10.48 7.61 4.77
CA VAL A 20 -10.95 8.11 6.07
C VAL A 20 -10.57 9.58 6.28
N TYR A 21 -9.34 9.95 5.94
CA TYR A 21 -8.79 11.29 6.19
C TYR A 21 -8.70 12.14 4.92
N GLY A 22 -9.16 11.62 3.78
CA GLY A 22 -9.10 12.31 2.50
C GLY A 22 -7.69 12.34 1.89
N LYS A 23 -7.55 13.13 0.82
CA LYS A 23 -6.27 13.33 0.14
C LYS A 23 -5.55 14.54 0.75
N VAL A 24 -4.35 14.31 1.23
CA VAL A 24 -3.45 15.33 1.81
C VAL A 24 -2.09 15.22 1.14
N THR A 25 -1.17 16.14 1.41
CA THR A 25 0.19 16.06 0.87
C THR A 25 0.96 14.85 1.42
N ALA A 26 1.97 14.40 0.68
CA ALA A 26 2.87 13.33 1.10
C ALA A 26 3.50 13.59 2.49
N LYS A 27 3.89 14.84 2.74
CA LYS A 27 4.47 15.28 4.01
C LYS A 27 3.47 15.17 5.17
N GLU A 28 2.28 15.75 5.00
CA GLU A 28 1.22 15.67 6.02
C GLU A 28 0.85 14.23 6.34
N ARG A 29 0.76 13.36 5.32
CA ARG A 29 0.47 11.95 5.55
C ARG A 29 1.60 11.21 6.26
N ALA A 30 2.85 11.55 5.97
CA ALA A 30 4.01 10.99 6.68
C ALA A 30 4.06 11.47 8.14
N ASP A 31 3.74 12.73 8.40
CA ASP A 31 3.61 13.30 9.75
C ASP A 31 2.46 12.61 10.53
N GLU A 32 1.32 12.42 9.89
CA GLU A 32 0.15 11.73 10.45
C GLU A 32 0.49 10.30 10.86
N LEU A 33 1.06 9.50 9.95
CA LEU A 33 1.45 8.12 10.24
C LEU A 33 2.49 8.06 11.37
N TYR A 34 3.50 8.93 11.32
CA TYR A 34 4.54 8.96 12.35
C TYR A 34 3.96 9.29 13.73
N SER A 35 3.10 10.32 13.80
CA SER A 35 2.39 10.69 15.03
C SER A 35 1.52 9.53 15.51
N TYR A 36 0.75 8.93 14.60
CA TYR A 36 -0.12 7.77 14.88
C TYR A 36 0.66 6.63 15.54
N CYS A 37 1.80 6.24 14.97
CA CYS A 37 2.68 5.22 15.53
C CYS A 37 3.21 5.59 16.92
N ASN A 38 3.67 6.83 17.13
CA ASN A 38 4.22 7.25 18.42
C ASN A 38 3.17 7.29 19.54
N ARG A 39 1.88 7.49 19.22
CA ARG A 39 0.80 7.41 20.23
C ARG A 39 0.69 6.02 20.85
N HIS A 40 1.07 4.96 20.14
CA HIS A 40 1.07 3.59 20.66
C HIS A 40 2.21 3.30 21.66
N LEU A 41 3.13 4.24 21.87
CA LEU A 41 4.17 4.12 22.90
C LEU A 41 3.68 4.48 24.29
N LYS A 42 2.51 5.12 24.38
CA LYS A 42 1.87 5.50 25.63
C LYS A 42 0.82 4.46 26.00
N GLU A 43 0.94 3.90 27.19
CA GLU A 43 -0.01 2.96 27.77
C GLU A 43 -0.43 3.39 29.17
N THR A 44 -1.59 2.96 29.62
CA THR A 44 -2.07 3.20 30.99
C THR A 44 -2.20 1.88 31.70
N HIS A 45 -1.45 1.70 32.78
CA HIS A 45 -1.46 0.50 33.59
C HIS A 45 -1.74 0.87 35.05
N PHE A 46 -2.78 0.29 35.65
CA PHE A 46 -3.23 0.63 37.02
C PHE A 46 -3.36 2.14 37.30
N LYS A 47 -3.86 2.92 36.31
CA LYS A 47 -4.01 4.39 36.35
C LYS A 47 -2.71 5.21 36.28
N GLU A 48 -1.56 4.56 36.09
CA GLU A 48 -0.28 5.23 35.81
C GLU A 48 0.01 5.24 34.31
N GLU A 49 0.53 6.36 33.81
CA GLU A 49 0.98 6.47 32.42
C GLU A 49 2.40 5.95 32.27
N ILE A 50 2.57 4.95 31.39
CA ILE A 50 3.87 4.39 31.05
C ILE A 50 4.21 4.78 29.62
N TYR A 51 5.45 5.25 29.42
CA TYR A 51 5.97 5.62 28.10
C TYR A 51 7.08 4.66 27.69
N ASN A 52 6.80 3.83 26.68
CA ASN A 52 7.76 2.89 26.13
C ASN A 52 8.73 3.56 25.15
N LYS A 53 9.91 2.96 24.96
CA LYS A 53 10.93 3.47 24.03
C LYS A 53 10.63 2.93 22.64
N LEU A 54 10.48 3.81 21.65
CA LEU A 54 10.43 3.38 20.25
C LEU A 54 11.75 2.69 19.88
N TYR A 55 11.70 1.43 19.47
CA TYR A 55 12.81 0.77 18.81
C TYR A 55 12.88 1.22 17.36
N ARG A 56 11.86 0.85 16.57
CA ARG A 56 11.77 1.14 15.13
C ARG A 56 10.34 0.98 14.64
N ILE A 57 9.97 1.78 13.64
CA ILE A 57 8.77 1.62 12.83
C ILE A 57 9.20 0.95 11.53
N PHE A 58 8.71 -0.26 11.27
CA PHE A 58 8.91 -0.98 10.02
C PHE A 58 7.70 -0.75 9.12
N TYR A 59 7.92 -0.09 7.99
CA TYR A 59 6.87 0.20 7.02
C TYR A 59 7.06 -0.68 5.78
N TYR A 60 6.12 -1.59 5.56
CA TYR A 60 6.16 -2.58 4.49
C TYR A 60 5.28 -2.14 3.33
N ASP A 61 5.83 -2.03 2.13
CA ASP A 61 5.08 -1.64 0.93
C ASP A 61 5.86 -2.06 -0.32
N CYS A 62 5.34 -1.76 -1.50
CA CYS A 62 6.08 -1.85 -2.76
C CYS A 62 6.16 -0.47 -3.43
N PRO A 63 7.19 -0.25 -4.27
CA PRO A 63 7.23 0.91 -5.16
C PRO A 63 5.94 1.01 -6.00
N PRO A 64 5.49 2.23 -6.36
CA PRO A 64 4.38 2.40 -7.29
C PRO A 64 4.71 1.79 -8.66
N ILE A 65 3.67 1.43 -9.41
CA ILE A 65 3.83 0.84 -10.73
C ILE A 65 4.44 1.87 -11.68
N ASP A 66 5.46 1.44 -12.41
CA ASP A 66 6.15 2.26 -13.39
C ASP A 66 6.11 1.60 -14.79
N LYS A 67 4.90 1.28 -15.26
CA LYS A 67 4.70 0.60 -16.54
C LYS A 67 3.51 1.15 -17.31
N ILE A 68 3.56 0.95 -18.62
CA ILE A 68 2.41 1.12 -19.52
C ILE A 68 1.75 -0.24 -19.68
N VAL A 69 0.44 -0.32 -19.42
CA VAL A 69 -0.31 -1.59 -19.45
C VAL A 69 -1.46 -1.47 -20.43
N TYR A 70 -1.60 -2.46 -21.30
CA TYR A 70 -2.70 -2.51 -22.26
C TYR A 70 -4.00 -2.94 -21.59
N HIS A 71 -5.06 -2.14 -21.72
CA HIS A 71 -6.39 -2.48 -21.26
C HIS A 71 -7.19 -3.16 -22.40
N PRO A 72 -7.59 -4.44 -22.26
CA PRO A 72 -8.17 -5.23 -23.35
C PRO A 72 -9.54 -4.71 -23.82
N LEU A 73 -10.41 -4.27 -22.90
CA LEU A 73 -11.72 -3.69 -23.26
C LEU A 73 -11.58 -2.34 -23.97
N LEU A 74 -10.83 -1.40 -23.38
CA LEU A 74 -10.66 -0.05 -23.92
C LEU A 74 -9.78 -0.01 -25.17
N LYS A 75 -9.00 -1.07 -25.41
CA LYS A 75 -7.98 -1.19 -26.46
C LYS A 75 -6.97 -0.03 -26.41
N LYS A 76 -6.57 0.34 -25.19
CA LYS A 76 -5.71 1.50 -24.93
C LYS A 76 -4.61 1.14 -23.95
N ASN A 77 -3.48 1.82 -24.11
CA ASN A 77 -2.37 1.77 -23.19
C ASN A 77 -2.62 2.75 -22.04
N VAL A 78 -2.69 2.22 -20.81
CA VAL A 78 -2.78 2.99 -19.57
C VAL A 78 -1.37 3.19 -19.04
N ASN A 79 -0.93 4.45 -18.99
CA ASN A 79 0.41 4.79 -18.52
C ASN A 79 0.38 5.05 -17.00
N PHE A 80 0.89 4.10 -16.22
CA PHE A 80 1.02 4.26 -14.76
C PHE A 80 2.28 5.04 -14.35
N SER A 81 3.29 5.11 -15.24
CA SER A 81 4.56 5.79 -15.02
C SER A 81 4.44 7.30 -14.81
N ASN A 82 3.39 7.92 -15.34
CA ASN A 82 3.17 9.36 -15.25
C ASN A 82 1.86 9.70 -14.53
N THR A 83 1.66 9.12 -13.35
CA THR A 83 0.47 9.37 -12.52
C THR A 83 0.82 10.22 -11.31
N ASP A 84 -0.08 11.14 -10.93
CA ASP A 84 0.03 11.90 -9.68
C ASP A 84 0.16 10.96 -8.47
N THR A 85 -0.50 9.80 -8.53
CA THR A 85 -0.41 8.75 -7.52
C THR A 85 1.01 8.20 -7.35
N LYS A 86 1.74 7.98 -8.46
CA LYS A 86 3.14 7.52 -8.43
C LYS A 86 4.00 8.59 -7.75
N LYS A 87 3.94 9.82 -8.26
CA LYS A 87 4.71 10.96 -7.72
C LYS A 87 4.43 11.17 -6.22
N TRP A 88 3.16 11.19 -5.83
CA TRP A 88 2.77 11.33 -4.43
C TRP A 88 3.31 10.19 -3.56
N THR A 89 3.31 8.95 -4.06
CA THR A 89 3.83 7.79 -3.31
C THR A 89 5.34 7.87 -3.11
N GLU A 90 6.08 8.25 -4.15
CA GLU A 90 7.53 8.46 -4.08
C GLU A 90 7.89 9.58 -3.11
N ASP A 91 7.16 10.71 -3.18
CA ASP A 91 7.29 11.82 -2.24
C ASP A 91 6.97 11.36 -0.81
N PHE A 92 5.93 10.54 -0.61
CA PHE A 92 5.58 10.00 0.70
C PHE A 92 6.69 9.11 1.27
N PHE A 93 7.28 8.22 0.47
CA PHE A 93 8.42 7.42 0.91
C PHE A 93 9.64 8.29 1.23
N LYS A 94 9.88 9.35 0.45
CA LYS A 94 10.94 10.32 0.73
C LYS A 94 10.71 11.09 2.03
N GLU A 95 9.47 11.42 2.38
CA GLU A 95 9.16 12.06 3.66
C GLU A 95 9.25 11.08 4.83
N MET A 96 8.82 9.83 4.64
CA MET A 96 8.94 8.77 5.65
C MET A 96 10.39 8.41 5.95
N SER A 97 11.28 8.40 4.96
CA SER A 97 12.70 8.09 5.16
C SER A 97 13.45 9.15 6.00
N LYS A 98 12.92 10.38 6.05
CA LYS A 98 13.44 11.45 6.91
C LYS A 98 13.03 11.30 8.39
N LYS A 99 12.04 10.44 8.69
CA LYS A 99 11.54 10.26 10.05
C LYS A 99 12.49 9.41 10.88
N ARG A 100 12.78 9.89 12.10
CA ARG A 100 13.65 9.18 13.05
C ARG A 100 13.06 7.80 13.37
N LYS A 101 13.92 6.78 13.29
CA LYS A 101 13.59 5.37 13.60
C LYS A 101 12.50 4.76 12.71
N VAL A 102 12.32 5.28 11.51
CA VAL A 102 11.52 4.62 10.46
C VAL A 102 12.45 3.83 9.54
N ALA A 103 12.07 2.60 9.20
CA ALA A 103 12.71 1.79 8.18
C ALA A 103 11.68 1.38 7.13
N LEU A 104 11.91 1.81 5.89
CA LEU A 104 11.12 1.38 4.74
C LEU A 104 11.59 0.00 4.31
N ARG A 105 10.67 -0.96 4.28
CA ARG A 105 10.87 -2.34 3.86
C ARG A 105 10.15 -2.56 2.53
N LEU A 106 10.67 -1.90 1.50
CA LEU A 106 10.08 -1.93 0.16
C LEU A 106 10.36 -3.27 -0.52
N GLY A 107 9.33 -4.05 -0.83
CA GLY A 107 9.45 -5.20 -1.70
C GLY A 107 9.64 -4.79 -3.16
N GLU A 108 9.41 -5.74 -4.06
CA GLU A 108 9.47 -5.52 -5.50
C GLU A 108 8.14 -5.86 -6.14
N LEU A 109 7.75 -5.10 -7.16
CA LEU A 109 6.66 -5.49 -8.03
C LEU A 109 7.16 -6.52 -9.03
N SER A 110 6.48 -7.66 -9.12
CA SER A 110 6.81 -8.70 -10.10
C SER A 110 6.59 -8.16 -11.52
N GLU A 111 7.68 -7.98 -12.25
CA GLU A 111 7.66 -7.38 -13.57
C GLU A 111 6.84 -8.15 -14.61
N TYR A 112 6.68 -9.46 -14.42
CA TYR A 112 6.01 -10.38 -15.34
C TYR A 112 4.48 -10.39 -15.23
N SER A 113 3.89 -9.70 -14.25
CA SER A 113 2.49 -9.94 -13.84
C SER A 113 1.58 -8.71 -13.86
N VAL A 114 2.01 -7.59 -14.47
CA VAL A 114 1.21 -6.36 -14.49
C VAL A 114 0.30 -6.34 -15.72
N GLU A 115 -0.86 -6.95 -15.60
CA GLU A 115 -1.85 -7.09 -16.66
C GLU A 115 -3.28 -6.87 -16.16
N TYR A 116 -4.17 -6.46 -17.07
CA TYR A 116 -5.59 -6.37 -16.76
C TYR A 116 -6.26 -7.74 -16.91
N ASN A 117 -6.81 -8.23 -15.82
CA ASN A 117 -7.60 -9.45 -15.79
C ASN A 117 -9.05 -9.16 -15.48
N LEU A 118 -9.96 -9.96 -16.01
CA LEU A 118 -11.35 -9.96 -15.56
C LEU A 118 -11.41 -10.37 -14.10
N LYS A 119 -12.25 -9.68 -13.33
CA LYS A 119 -12.55 -10.10 -11.96
C LYS A 119 -13.17 -11.49 -12.00
N TYR A 120 -12.75 -12.35 -11.07
CA TYR A 120 -13.24 -13.73 -10.99
C TYR A 120 -14.77 -13.84 -10.96
N SER A 121 -15.44 -12.89 -10.29
CA SER A 121 -16.90 -12.80 -10.23
C SER A 121 -17.54 -12.50 -11.58
N ILE A 122 -16.87 -11.75 -12.46
CA ILE A 122 -17.33 -11.43 -13.81
C ILE A 122 -17.06 -12.60 -14.75
N THR A 123 -15.89 -13.23 -14.65
CA THR A 123 -15.60 -14.46 -15.42
C THR A 123 -16.66 -15.53 -15.17
N LYS A 124 -17.10 -15.73 -13.92
CA LYS A 124 -18.22 -16.63 -13.61
C LYS A 124 -19.53 -16.26 -14.30
N LYS A 125 -19.88 -14.96 -14.29
CA LYS A 125 -21.09 -14.46 -14.94
C LYS A 125 -21.05 -14.58 -16.46
N LEU A 126 -19.87 -14.43 -17.06
CA LEU A 126 -19.68 -14.63 -18.50
C LEU A 126 -19.85 -16.11 -18.87
N LEU A 127 -19.20 -17.01 -18.12
CA LEU A 127 -19.22 -18.45 -18.40
C LEU A 127 -20.57 -19.11 -18.12
N ASN A 128 -21.40 -18.54 -17.25
CA ASN A 128 -22.75 -19.05 -16.96
C ASN A 128 -23.85 -18.34 -17.77
N GLY A 129 -23.50 -17.46 -18.71
CA GLY A 129 -24.44 -16.74 -19.56
C GLY A 129 -25.28 -15.66 -18.85
N SER A 130 -24.91 -15.22 -17.64
CA SER A 130 -25.61 -14.12 -16.95
C SER A 130 -25.29 -12.75 -17.53
N ILE A 131 -24.18 -12.62 -18.26
CA ILE A 131 -23.78 -11.43 -19.00
C ILE A 131 -23.10 -11.85 -20.31
N ASP A 132 -23.17 -11.00 -21.32
CA ASP A 132 -22.45 -11.16 -22.58
C ASP A 132 -21.16 -10.34 -22.62
N LEU A 133 -20.31 -10.61 -23.62
CA LEU A 133 -19.09 -9.85 -23.87
C LEU A 133 -19.35 -8.34 -24.06
N ASN A 134 -20.51 -7.99 -24.61
CA ASN A 134 -20.92 -6.59 -24.84
C ASN A 134 -21.34 -5.87 -23.56
N ASP A 135 -21.63 -6.59 -22.48
CA ASP A 135 -22.02 -6.01 -21.20
C ASP A 135 -20.81 -5.60 -20.33
N LEU A 136 -19.60 -6.01 -20.73
CA LEU A 136 -18.38 -5.74 -19.99
C LEU A 136 -18.09 -4.24 -19.90
N LYS A 137 -17.79 -3.78 -18.69
CA LYS A 137 -17.42 -2.39 -18.39
C LYS A 137 -16.00 -2.36 -17.83
N GLU A 138 -15.37 -1.18 -17.86
CA GLU A 138 -14.01 -0.99 -17.34
C GLU A 138 -13.87 -1.47 -15.87
N LYS A 139 -14.90 -1.23 -15.05
CA LYS A 139 -14.95 -1.67 -13.64
C LYS A 139 -14.91 -3.19 -13.44
N ASP A 140 -15.14 -3.97 -14.49
CA ASP A 140 -15.15 -5.44 -14.43
C ASP A 140 -13.75 -6.03 -14.54
N PHE A 141 -12.78 -5.20 -14.92
CA PHE A 141 -11.36 -5.53 -14.95
C PHE A 141 -10.69 -5.09 -13.65
N SER A 142 -9.61 -5.78 -13.31
CA SER A 142 -8.71 -5.44 -12.21
C SER A 142 -7.28 -5.61 -12.68
N LEU A 143 -6.42 -4.68 -12.27
CA LEU A 143 -5.00 -4.82 -12.50
C LEU A 143 -4.46 -5.92 -11.58
N SER A 144 -3.92 -6.97 -12.18
CA SER A 144 -3.16 -8.00 -11.47
C SER A 144 -1.81 -7.41 -11.08
N LEU A 145 -1.47 -7.48 -9.80
CA LEU A 145 -0.20 -7.00 -9.27
C LEU A 145 0.30 -8.04 -8.27
N GLN A 146 1.45 -8.64 -8.55
CA GLN A 146 2.10 -9.53 -7.60
C GLN A 146 3.28 -8.80 -6.95
N GLN A 147 3.28 -8.80 -5.61
CA GLN A 147 4.37 -8.27 -4.80
C GLN A 147 5.29 -9.41 -4.39
N LYS A 148 6.60 -9.16 -4.34
CA LYS A 148 7.61 -10.12 -3.90
C LYS A 148 8.51 -9.49 -2.85
N GLY A 149 9.06 -10.33 -1.97
CA GLY A 149 10.10 -9.94 -1.02
C GLY A 149 9.63 -9.17 0.22
N VAL A 150 8.35 -8.79 0.32
CA VAL A 150 7.81 -8.17 1.54
C VAL A 150 7.79 -9.18 2.70
N ASP A 151 7.27 -10.39 2.46
CA ASP A 151 7.17 -11.43 3.48
C ASP A 151 8.53 -11.84 4.04
N MET A 152 9.56 -11.91 3.19
CA MET A 152 10.93 -12.18 3.62
C MET A 152 11.48 -11.09 4.54
N LYS A 153 11.17 -9.81 4.26
CA LYS A 153 11.60 -8.69 5.10
C LYS A 153 10.89 -8.69 6.45
N ILE A 154 9.59 -9.02 6.46
CA ILE A 154 8.84 -9.20 7.71
C ILE A 154 9.47 -10.32 8.54
N GLY A 155 9.80 -11.46 7.91
CA GLY A 155 10.45 -12.58 8.59
C GLY A 155 11.79 -12.20 9.23
N LEU A 156 12.62 -11.42 8.54
CA LEU A 156 13.90 -10.95 9.08
C LEU A 156 13.75 -9.95 10.23
N ASP A 157 12.71 -9.12 10.22
CA ASP A 157 12.49 -8.10 11.25
C ASP A 157 11.80 -8.65 12.52
N ILE A 158 11.18 -9.83 12.43
CA ILE A 158 10.53 -10.53 13.55
C ILE A 158 11.46 -11.55 14.23
N ALA A 159 12.40 -12.15 13.48
CA ALA A 159 13.38 -13.12 13.99
C ALA A 159 14.38 -12.51 14.98
#